data_AF-A0A8R7QF70-F1
#
_entry.id   AF-A0A8R7QF70-F1
#
_cell.length_a   1.000
_cell.length_b   1.000
_cell.length_c   1.000
_cell.angle_alpha   90.00
_cell.angle_beta   90.00
_cell.angle_gamma   90.00
#
_symmetry.space_group_name_H-M   'P 1'
#
loop_
_entity.id
_entity.type
_entity.pdbx_description
1 polymer ?
#
loop_
_entity_poly.entity_id
_entity_poly.type
_entity_poly.pdbx_seq_one_letter_code
_entity_poly.pdbx_strand_id
1 'polypeptide(L)'
;MAADPGVVETRIMRELPPCLSRFAFFILRTLNLLQQPDTGIDAVLDAALAPREASGKYFFGGKGRTIRSSVLSYDIEIAKKLWAASSALLRELRLRDCESRTG
;
A
#
# COMPACT_ATOMS: atom_id res chain seq x y z
N MET A 1 7.40 8.28 -3.37
CA MET A 1 7.23 8.19 -1.91
C MET A 1 6.18 7.13 -1.66
N ALA A 2 6.18 6.49 -0.50
CA ALA A 2 5.14 5.55 -0.11
C ALA A 2 4.58 5.94 1.26
N ALA A 3 3.32 5.63 1.50
CA ALA A 3 2.63 5.88 2.77
C ALA A 3 1.95 4.60 3.24
N ASP A 4 2.11 4.32 4.53
CA ASP A 4 1.52 3.19 5.21
C ASP A 4 0.68 3.69 6.38
N PRO A 5 -0.65 3.57 6.31
CA PRO A 5 -1.56 4.03 7.35
C PRO A 5 -1.51 3.15 8.62
N GLY A 6 -0.70 2.09 8.63
CA GLY A 6 -0.75 1.05 9.64
C GLY A 6 -1.97 0.16 9.51
N VAL A 7 -2.29 -0.58 10.56
CA VAL A 7 -3.43 -1.50 10.54
C VAL A 7 -4.70 -0.74 10.88
N VAL A 8 -5.56 -0.52 9.89
CA VAL A 8 -6.87 0.13 10.05
C VAL A 8 -7.98 -0.89 9.81
N GLU A 9 -9.07 -0.81 10.57
CA GLU A 9 -10.26 -1.64 10.36
C GLU A 9 -10.94 -1.25 9.04
N THR A 10 -10.67 -2.03 7.99
CA THR A 10 -11.21 -1.84 6.64
C THR A 10 -11.83 -3.15 6.12
N ARG A 11 -12.48 -3.08 4.96
CA ARG A 11 -13.02 -4.26 4.26
C ARG A 11 -11.96 -5.08 3.51
N ILE A 12 -10.66 -4.92 3.81
CA ILE A 12 -9.60 -5.72 3.19
C ILE A 12 -9.69 -7.20 3.58
N MET A 13 -10.17 -7.49 4.79
CA MET A 13 -10.39 -8.86 5.31
C MET A 13 -11.78 -9.42 4.95
N ARG A 14 -12.51 -8.84 3.98
CA ARG A 14 -13.89 -9.26 3.66
C ARG A 14 -14.02 -10.70 3.16
N GLU A 15 -12.95 -11.25 2.57
CA GLU A 15 -12.92 -12.62 2.04
C GLU A 15 -12.61 -13.66 3.13
N LEU A 16 -12.29 -13.22 4.36
CA LEU A 16 -12.03 -14.11 5.48
C LEU A 16 -13.32 -14.42 6.25
N PRO A 17 -13.46 -15.64 6.79
CA PRO A 17 -14.54 -15.97 7.72
C PRO A 17 -14.69 -14.89 8.82
N PRO A 18 -15.92 -14.44 9.13
CA PRO A 18 -16.14 -13.33 10.08
C PRO A 18 -15.55 -13.55 11.47
N CYS A 19 -15.42 -14.81 11.90
CA CYS A 19 -14.77 -15.16 13.16
C CYS A 19 -13.27 -14.82 13.16
N LEU A 20 -12.57 -15.06 12.04
CA LEU A 20 -11.13 -14.81 11.92
C LEU A 20 -10.83 -13.31 11.86
N SER A 21 -11.60 -12.55 11.10
CA SER A 21 -11.43 -11.09 11.04
C SER A 21 -11.72 -10.44 12.38
N ARG A 22 -12.80 -10.84 13.07
CA ARG A 22 -13.10 -10.36 14.42
C ARG A 22 -12.01 -10.71 15.42
N PHE A 23 -11.49 -11.94 15.39
CA PHE A 23 -10.39 -12.36 16.25
C PHE A 23 -9.12 -11.53 15.99
N ALA A 24 -8.75 -11.34 14.72
CA ALA A 24 -7.60 -10.51 14.36
C ALA A 24 -7.74 -9.08 14.87
N PHE A 25 -8.88 -8.42 14.64
CA PHE A 25 -9.12 -7.07 15.15
C PHE A 25 -9.12 -7.00 16.68
N PHE A 26 -9.66 -8.02 17.35
CA PHE A 26 -9.61 -8.11 18.81
C PHE A 26 -8.15 -8.14 19.32
N ILE A 27 -7.29 -8.98 18.74
CA ILE A 27 -5.87 -9.05 19.10
C ILE A 27 -5.16 -7.73 18.80
N LEU A 28 -5.34 -7.17 17.60
CA LEU A 28 -4.71 -5.92 17.20
C LEU A 28 -5.13 -4.73 18.07
N ARG A 29 -6.40 -4.68 18.48
CA ARG A 29 -6.92 -3.67 19.40
C ARG A 29 -6.33 -3.85 20.81
N THR A 30 -6.26 -5.10 21.30
CA THR A 30 -5.67 -5.42 22.61
C THR A 30 -4.19 -5.04 22.68
N LEU A 31 -3.45 -5.21 21.58
CA LEU A 31 -2.04 -4.83 21.48
C LEU A 31 -1.82 -3.33 21.14
N ASN A 32 -2.88 -2.53 21.01
CA ASN A 32 -2.84 -1.13 20.57
C ASN A 32 -2.14 -0.93 19.20
N LEU A 33 -2.24 -1.93 18.32
CA LEU A 33 -1.71 -1.88 16.95
C LEU A 33 -2.77 -1.46 15.93
N LEU A 34 -4.06 -1.60 16.27
CA LEU A 34 -5.17 -1.17 15.44
C LEU A 34 -5.33 0.35 15.51
N GLN A 35 -5.05 1.03 14.40
CA GLN A 35 -5.18 2.47 14.25
C GLN A 35 -6.62 2.88 13.99
N GLN A 36 -7.00 4.04 14.52
CA GLN A 36 -8.22 4.73 14.10
C GLN A 36 -8.03 5.22 12.64
N PRO A 37 -9.08 5.23 11.80
CA PRO A 37 -8.98 5.74 10.42
C PRO A 37 -8.39 7.14 10.34
N ASP A 38 -8.76 8.02 11.28
CA ASP A 38 -8.28 9.40 11.36
C ASP A 38 -6.79 9.49 11.70
N THR A 39 -6.23 8.49 12.39
CA THR A 39 -4.77 8.41 12.64
C THR A 39 -4.03 7.79 11.45
N GLY A 40 -4.69 6.87 10.73
CA GLY A 40 -4.11 6.24 9.54
C GLY A 40 -3.93 7.23 8.38
N ILE A 41 -4.83 8.21 8.23
CA ILE A 41 -4.76 9.19 7.14
C ILE A 41 -3.55 10.13 7.27
N ASP A 42 -3.05 10.37 8.49
CA ASP A 42 -1.95 11.31 8.72
C ASP A 42 -0.69 10.92 7.93
N ALA A 43 -0.33 9.63 7.88
CA ALA A 43 0.83 9.17 7.12
C ALA A 43 0.66 9.42 5.60
N VAL A 44 -0.58 9.36 5.11
CA VAL A 44 -0.94 9.62 3.72
C VAL A 44 -0.84 11.11 3.41
N LEU A 45 -1.38 11.95 4.29
CA LEU A 45 -1.30 13.41 4.16
C LEU A 45 0.15 13.89 4.23
N ASP A 46 0.93 13.37 5.18
CA ASP A 46 2.34 13.67 5.29
C ASP A 46 3.11 13.34 4.02
N ALA A 47 2.88 12.17 3.44
CA ALA A 47 3.54 11.77 2.20
C ALA A 47 3.11 12.62 1.00
N ALA A 48 1.84 13.02 0.93
CA ALA A 48 1.30 13.83 -0.16
C ALA A 48 1.80 15.28 -0.11
N LEU A 49 1.95 15.83 1.09
CA LEU A 49 2.40 17.21 1.33
C LEU A 49 3.92 17.34 1.49
N ALA A 50 4.64 16.22 1.47
CA ALA A 50 6.07 16.23 1.71
C ALA A 50 6.84 16.94 0.56
N PRO A 51 7.94 17.62 0.92
CA PRO A 51 8.76 18.32 -0.05
C PRO A 51 9.60 17.32 -0.89
N ARG A 52 10.19 17.79 -2.00
CA ARG A 52 10.88 16.93 -2.97
C ARG A 52 12.07 16.17 -2.35
N GLU A 53 12.71 16.74 -1.34
CA GLU A 53 13.85 16.17 -0.61
C GLU A 53 13.46 14.90 0.16
N ALA A 54 12.16 14.69 0.41
CA ALA A 54 11.67 13.47 1.03
C ALA A 54 11.41 12.34 0.00
N SER A 55 11.71 12.54 -1.29
CA SER A 55 11.55 11.51 -2.32
C SER A 55 12.21 10.19 -1.91
N GLY A 56 11.55 9.09 -2.22
CA GLY A 56 11.99 7.74 -1.84
C GLY A 56 11.74 7.34 -0.38
N LYS A 57 11.24 8.24 0.49
CA LYS A 57 10.89 7.89 1.88
C LYS A 57 9.57 7.12 1.98
N TYR A 58 9.46 6.36 3.08
CA TYR A 58 8.30 5.56 3.46
C TYR A 58 7.69 6.12 4.75
N PHE A 59 6.50 6.72 4.64
CA PHE A 59 5.81 7.40 5.74
C PHE A 59 4.94 6.43 6.54
N PHE A 60 5.00 6.53 7.88
CA PHE A 60 4.24 5.68 8.79
C PHE A 60 3.90 6.40 10.11
N GLY A 61 2.63 6.33 10.51
CA GLY A 61 2.15 6.82 11.81
C GLY A 61 1.97 8.34 11.94
N GLY A 62 2.08 9.11 10.86
CA GLY A 62 1.80 10.56 10.89
C GLY A 62 2.92 11.44 11.45
N LYS A 63 2.71 12.77 11.45
CA LYS A 63 3.64 13.82 11.91
C LYS A 63 4.98 13.84 11.17
N GLY A 64 4.97 13.55 9.88
CA GLY A 64 6.15 13.46 9.02
C GLY A 64 7.06 12.28 9.34
N ARG A 65 6.60 11.33 10.18
CA ARG A 65 7.42 10.16 10.57
C ARG A 65 7.62 9.23 9.39
N THR A 66 8.85 8.76 9.25
CA THR A 66 9.25 7.80 8.22
C THR A 66 9.95 6.62 8.86
N ILE A 67 9.75 5.44 8.29
CA ILE A 67 10.46 4.21 8.67
C ILE A 67 11.26 3.70 7.48
N ARG A 68 12.21 2.81 7.76
CA ARG A 68 12.93 2.09 6.71
C ARG A 68 12.10 0.88 6.28
N SER A 69 11.81 0.79 4.99
CA SER A 69 11.13 -0.39 4.42
C SER A 69 12.10 -1.57 4.32
N SER A 70 11.60 -2.74 3.87
CA SER A 70 12.41 -3.95 3.74
C SER A 70 13.61 -3.74 2.80
N VAL A 71 14.70 -4.50 3.00
CA VAL A 71 15.90 -4.40 2.15
C VAL A 71 15.55 -4.63 0.67
N LEU A 72 14.66 -5.58 0.39
CA LEU A 72 14.20 -5.92 -0.96
C LEU A 72 13.52 -4.74 -1.67
N SER A 73 12.85 -3.85 -0.93
CA SER A 73 12.19 -2.67 -1.52
C SER A 73 13.17 -1.66 -2.12
N TYR A 74 14.46 -1.77 -1.79
CA TYR A 74 15.54 -0.95 -2.35
C TYR A 74 16.28 -1.65 -3.51
N ASP A 75 15.89 -2.86 -3.88
CA ASP A 75 16.50 -3.59 -5.00
C ASP A 75 16.03 -3.01 -6.34
N ILE A 76 16.92 -2.22 -6.95
CA ILE A 76 16.67 -1.52 -8.22
C ILE A 76 16.47 -2.51 -9.36
N GLU A 77 17.17 -3.64 -9.36
CA GLU A 77 17.10 -4.62 -10.45
C GLU A 77 15.78 -5.38 -10.42
N ILE A 78 15.29 -5.74 -9.23
CA ILE A 78 13.95 -6.30 -9.06
C ILE A 78 12.88 -5.27 -9.45
N ALA A 79 13.03 -4.01 -9.04
CA ALA A 79 12.08 -2.95 -9.38
C ALA A 79 11.98 -2.72 -10.91
N LYS A 80 13.12 -2.69 -11.62
CA LYS A 80 13.15 -2.59 -13.10
C LYS A 80 12.46 -3.77 -13.78
N LYS A 81 12.76 -5.00 -13.33
CA LYS A 81 12.14 -6.22 -13.86
C LYS A 81 10.63 -6.21 -13.65
N LEU A 82 10.19 -5.85 -12.44
CA LEU A 82 8.78 -5.72 -12.11
C LEU A 82 8.08 -4.69 -13.00
N TRP A 83 8.67 -3.50 -13.15
CA TRP A 83 8.14 -2.45 -14.02
C TRP A 83 7.98 -2.91 -15.48
N ALA A 84 9.00 -3.56 -16.03
CA ALA A 84 8.97 -4.08 -17.40
C ALA A 84 7.87 -5.13 -17.59
N ALA A 85 7.78 -6.10 -16.67
CA ALA A 85 6.79 -7.17 -16.73
C ALA A 85 5.36 -6.62 -16.60
N SER A 86 5.09 -5.74 -15.63
CA SER A 86 3.77 -5.13 -15.45
C SER A 86 3.37 -4.26 -16.64
N SER A 87 4.33 -3.52 -17.22
CA SER A 87 4.08 -2.70 -18.41
C SER A 87 3.75 -3.54 -19.64
N ALA A 88 4.44 -4.68 -19.82
CA ALA A 88 4.16 -5.61 -20.91
C ALA A 88 2.73 -6.21 -20.77
N LEU A 89 2.39 -6.71 -19.58
CA LEU A 89 1.04 -7.23 -19.29
C LEU A 89 -0.06 -6.20 -19.56
N LEU A 90 0.14 -4.94 -19.14
CA LEU A 90 -0.82 -3.87 -19.40
C LEU A 90 -1.00 -3.59 -20.90
N ARG A 91 0.07 -3.63 -21.68
CA ARG A 91 0.01 -3.43 -23.14
C ARG A 91 -0.74 -4.57 -23.82
N GLU A 92 -0.48 -5.82 -23.43
CA GLU A 92 -1.19 -6.98 -23.94
C GLU A 92 -2.70 -6.90 -23.64
N LEU A 93 -3.09 -6.56 -22.41
CA LEU A 93 -4.50 -6.40 -22.04
C LEU A 93 -5.20 -5.30 -22.87
N ARG A 94 -4.52 -4.17 -23.11
CA ARG A 94 -5.06 -3.08 -23.94
C ARG A 94 -5.23 -3.48 -25.40
N LEU A 95 -4.32 -4.28 -25.95
CA LEU A 95 -4.44 -4.78 -27.32
C LEU A 95 -5.64 -5.71 -27.45
N ARG A 96 -5.82 -6.66 -26.51
CA ARG A 96 -6.98 -7.57 -26.50
C ARG A 96 -8.31 -6.83 -26.36
N ASP A 97 -8.38 -5.81 -25.50
CA ASP A 97 -9.58 -4.98 -25.34
C ASP A 97 -9.86 -4.08 -26.56
N CYS A 98 -8.82 -3.72 -27.33
CA CYS A 98 -8.99 -3.02 -28.60
C CYS A 98 -9.56 -3.95 -29.66
N GLU A 99 -9.00 -5.16 -29.79
CA GLU A 99 -9.45 -6.18 -30.74
C GLU A 99 -10.91 -6.60 -30.49
N SER A 100 -11.31 -6.78 -29.22
CA SER A 100 -12.67 -7.15 -28.84
C SER A 100 -13.72 -6.05 -29.07
N ARG A 101 -13.31 -4.79 -29.24
CA ARG A 101 -14.21 -3.67 -29.55
C ARG A 101 -14.37 -3.43 -31.06
N THR A 102 -13.46 -3.98 -31.86
CA THR A 102 -13.45 -3.82 -33.33
C THR A 102 -13.99 -5.01 -34.09
N GLY A 103 -14.26 -6.14 -33.42
CA GLY A 103 -14.92 -7.33 -33.99
C GLY A 103 -16.34 -7.49 -33.46
#